data_AF-A0AAJ7RLK8-F1
#
_entry.id   AF-A0AAJ7RLK8-F1
#
_cell.length_a   1.000
_cell.length_b   1.000
_cell.length_c   1.000
_cell.angle_alpha   90.00
_cell.angle_beta   90.00
_cell.angle_gamma   90.00
#
_symmetry.space_group_name_H-M   'P 1'
#
loop_
_entity.id
_entity.type
_entity.pdbx_description
1 polymer ?
#
loop_
_entity_poly.entity_id
_entity_poly.type
_entity_poly.pdbx_seq_one_letter_code
_entity_poly.pdbx_strand_id
1 'polypeptide(L)'
;MVIREMNLSRRVFFSCSAVSEDSDNRGDDNGVRGAGELENGDVHDGCCYCSDESRNYGTTAINCRRGRSAFVVVVLSFLLAALPCSQPLSAKAGGIRVEVNVPKEAEVGATAELKCEWTINGTLYSVKWYKDDHEFFRYVPDNTPRIQTFPQQGVYLDRKANSENSIRLTQLTLNTSGQYKCEVSTEGPSFDTTYRTANLTVIAVPERGPEITGLASHYAVGENVTANCTAWPSVPKAKIYWTVNDDLTQLLGSAMYSWDTDEPIEVL
;
A
#
# COMPACT_ATOMS: atom_id res chain seq x y z
N MET A 1 -16.11 -9.46 -37.12
CA MET A 1 -16.85 -10.58 -36.50
C MET A 1 -17.27 -11.52 -37.57
N VAL A 2 -17.44 -12.77 -37.19
CA VAL A 2 -18.15 -13.76 -37.95
C VAL A 2 -19.15 -14.33 -36.98
N ILE A 3 -20.41 -14.39 -37.38
CA ILE A 3 -21.50 -14.88 -36.54
C ILE A 3 -22.20 -15.97 -37.28
N ARG A 4 -22.43 -17.07 -36.57
CA ARG A 4 -23.24 -18.16 -37.06
C ARG A 4 -24.60 -18.10 -36.39
N GLU A 5 -25.61 -18.06 -37.27
CA GLU A 5 -26.99 -18.48 -37.11
C GLU A 5 -27.59 -18.29 -35.70
N MET A 6 -28.33 -17.19 -35.56
CA MET A 6 -29.29 -17.00 -34.49
C MET A 6 -30.70 -17.13 -35.08
N ASN A 7 -31.44 -18.15 -34.65
CA ASN A 7 -32.85 -18.32 -34.99
C ASN A 7 -33.69 -17.43 -34.06
N LEU A 8 -33.90 -16.18 -34.44
CA LEU A 8 -34.60 -15.17 -33.63
C LEU A 8 -35.77 -14.54 -34.39
N SER A 9 -36.81 -14.19 -33.62
CA SER A 9 -38.08 -13.58 -34.05
C SER A 9 -37.88 -12.28 -34.85
N ARG A 10 -38.90 -11.83 -35.60
CA ARG A 10 -38.91 -10.60 -36.44
C ARG A 10 -38.35 -9.33 -35.78
N ARG A 11 -38.28 -9.30 -34.44
CA ARG A 11 -37.82 -8.17 -33.63
C ARG A 11 -36.50 -8.52 -32.95
N VAL A 12 -35.51 -7.67 -33.15
CA VAL A 12 -34.18 -7.81 -32.56
C VAL A 12 -33.90 -6.60 -31.65
N PHE A 13 -33.48 -6.88 -30.42
CA PHE A 13 -33.10 -5.87 -29.44
C PHE A 13 -31.58 -5.86 -29.25
N PHE A 14 -30.97 -4.70 -29.45
CA PHE A 14 -29.54 -4.50 -29.21
C PHE A 14 -29.35 -3.71 -27.91
N SER A 15 -28.54 -4.24 -27.01
CA SER A 15 -28.17 -3.53 -25.78
C SER A 15 -26.66 -3.55 -25.59
N CYS A 16 -26.18 -2.53 -24.88
CA CYS A 16 -24.78 -2.35 -24.60
C CYS A 16 -24.62 -1.85 -23.17
N SER A 17 -23.62 -2.39 -22.47
CA SER A 17 -23.27 -2.00 -21.10
C SER A 17 -21.78 -1.71 -20.99
N ALA A 18 -21.42 -0.87 -20.01
CA ALA A 18 -20.04 -0.46 -19.76
C ALA A 18 -19.73 -0.74 -18.29
N VAL A 19 -18.69 -1.54 -18.02
CA VAL A 19 -18.27 -1.90 -16.67
C VAL A 19 -16.80 -1.52 -16.47
N SER A 20 -16.52 -0.75 -15.43
CA SER A 20 -15.16 -0.47 -14.97
C SER A 20 -14.66 -1.67 -14.15
N GLU A 21 -13.73 -2.44 -14.68
CA GLU A 21 -13.06 -3.49 -13.90
C GLU A 21 -11.91 -2.88 -13.08
N ASP A 22 -11.90 -3.19 -11.79
CA ASP A 22 -10.82 -2.82 -10.88
C ASP A 22 -9.59 -3.71 -11.10
N SER A 23 -8.41 -3.14 -10.96
CA SER A 23 -7.13 -3.80 -11.30
C SER A 23 -6.56 -4.63 -10.14
N ASP A 24 -7.20 -4.63 -8.97
CA ASP A 24 -6.62 -5.22 -7.76
C ASP A 24 -7.03 -6.68 -7.55
N ASN A 25 -6.27 -7.56 -8.19
CA ASN A 25 -6.01 -8.90 -7.65
C ASN A 25 -4.53 -9.01 -7.28
N ARG A 26 -4.12 -8.30 -6.22
CA ARG A 26 -2.87 -8.57 -5.51
C ARG A 26 -3.17 -8.74 -4.02
N GLY A 27 -2.93 -9.95 -3.53
CA GLY A 27 -2.98 -10.24 -2.11
C GLY A 27 -2.02 -9.33 -1.35
N ASP A 28 -2.53 -8.72 -0.28
CA ASP A 28 -1.75 -8.01 0.71
C ASP A 28 -0.82 -8.99 1.43
N ASP A 29 0.41 -9.09 0.95
CA ASP A 29 1.52 -9.60 1.73
C ASP A 29 2.01 -8.44 2.61
N ASN A 30 1.72 -8.53 3.91
CA ASN A 30 2.13 -7.55 4.92
C ASN A 30 3.67 -7.54 5.03
N GLY A 31 4.31 -6.73 4.18
CA GLY A 31 5.73 -6.45 4.17
C GLY A 31 6.15 -5.59 5.37
N VAL A 32 6.48 -6.24 6.48
CA VAL A 32 7.37 -5.69 7.50
C VAL A 32 8.80 -5.78 6.97
N ARG A 33 9.46 -4.64 6.71
CA ARG A 33 10.92 -4.41 6.90
C ARG A 33 11.34 -3.02 6.40
N GLY A 34 12.21 -2.37 7.18
CA GLY A 34 12.90 -1.15 6.78
C GLY A 34 13.53 -0.38 7.95
N ALA A 35 14.50 -0.99 8.65
CA ALA A 35 15.62 -0.24 9.20
C ALA A 35 16.73 -0.33 8.14
N GLY A 36 17.13 0.81 7.58
CA GLY A 36 18.15 0.87 6.53
C GLY A 36 19.56 0.75 7.11
N GLU A 37 20.35 -0.17 6.56
CA GLU A 37 21.81 -0.17 6.65
C GLU A 37 22.34 -0.30 5.21
N LEU A 38 23.36 0.51 4.89
CA LEU A 38 23.91 0.74 3.55
C LEU A 38 24.55 -0.51 2.91
N GLU A 39 24.42 -0.60 1.58
CA GLU A 39 24.96 -1.64 0.69
C GLU A 39 26.50 -1.74 0.70
N ASN A 40 27.05 -2.96 0.65
CA ASN A 40 27.75 -3.50 -0.53
C ASN A 40 28.46 -4.85 -0.26
N GLY A 41 28.29 -5.79 -1.20
CA GLY A 41 29.35 -6.71 -1.63
C GLY A 41 29.36 -8.12 -1.01
N ASP A 42 28.84 -9.09 -1.76
CA ASP A 42 29.13 -10.51 -1.59
C ASP A 42 30.63 -10.83 -1.83
N VAL A 43 31.13 -11.88 -1.16
CA VAL A 43 31.81 -13.06 -1.76
C VAL A 43 32.90 -13.69 -0.86
N HIS A 44 32.75 -15.01 -0.65
CA HIS A 44 33.69 -16.11 -0.33
C HIS A 44 34.41 -16.27 1.03
N ASP A 45 34.25 -17.49 1.56
CA ASP A 45 35.20 -18.39 2.25
C ASP A 45 36.51 -17.84 2.84
N GLY A 46 36.82 -18.30 4.06
CA GLY A 46 38.20 -18.59 4.44
C GLY A 46 38.67 -17.96 5.75
N CYS A 47 39.24 -18.82 6.60
CA CYS A 47 39.82 -18.54 7.91
C CYS A 47 40.71 -17.30 7.99
N CYS A 48 40.65 -16.56 9.10
CA CYS A 48 41.78 -15.74 9.54
C CYS A 48 42.70 -16.57 10.45
N TYR A 49 43.85 -16.97 9.89
CA TYR A 49 45.07 -17.22 10.65
C TYR A 49 45.69 -15.87 11.04
N CYS A 50 46.17 -15.73 12.27
CA CYS A 50 47.15 -14.69 12.60
C CYS A 50 48.55 -15.28 12.42
N SER A 51 49.28 -14.76 11.43
CA SER A 51 50.70 -15.00 11.22
C SER A 51 51.54 -14.09 12.12
N ASP A 52 52.57 -14.69 12.71
CA ASP A 52 53.70 -14.09 13.42
C ASP A 52 54.64 -13.36 12.44
N GLU A 53 55.41 -12.36 12.91
CA GLU A 53 56.85 -12.17 12.59
C GLU A 53 57.43 -10.90 13.28
N SER A 54 58.03 -11.10 14.46
CA SER A 54 59.36 -10.56 14.87
C SER A 54 59.50 -9.08 15.30
N ARG A 55 60.29 -8.66 16.32
CA ARG A 55 61.70 -8.98 16.62
C ARG A 55 62.12 -8.59 18.06
N ASN A 56 63.05 -9.39 18.60
CA ASN A 56 63.74 -9.36 19.90
C ASN A 56 64.67 -8.16 20.18
N TYR A 57 64.92 -7.86 21.48
CA TYR A 57 66.26 -7.97 22.14
C TYR A 57 66.18 -7.68 23.66
N GLY A 58 66.82 -8.51 24.50
CA GLY A 58 67.54 -8.02 25.71
C GLY A 58 67.00 -8.34 27.12
N THR A 59 67.22 -9.58 27.57
CA THR A 59 67.85 -9.96 28.87
C THR A 59 67.60 -9.14 30.15
N THR A 60 66.99 -9.76 31.18
CA THR A 60 67.62 -10.03 32.51
C THR A 60 66.69 -10.84 33.41
N ALA A 61 67.20 -11.98 33.89
CA ALA A 61 66.53 -12.86 34.84
C ALA A 61 66.89 -12.45 36.28
N ILE A 62 65.90 -12.45 37.18
CA ILE A 62 66.12 -12.44 38.64
C ILE A 62 65.37 -13.64 39.23
N ASN A 63 66.08 -14.38 40.07
CA ASN A 63 65.71 -15.69 40.58
C ASN A 63 65.43 -15.64 42.09
N CYS A 64 64.74 -16.68 42.59
CA CYS A 64 64.63 -17.14 43.99
C CYS A 64 63.65 -16.39 44.93
N ARG A 65 62.95 -17.02 45.88
CA ARG A 65 63.20 -18.28 46.61
C ARG A 65 61.92 -18.88 47.20
N ARG A 66 62.01 -20.17 47.53
CA ARG A 66 60.98 -21.07 48.05
C ARG A 66 61.03 -21.12 49.59
N GLY A 67 59.87 -21.14 50.25
CA GLY A 67 59.72 -21.44 51.69
C GLY A 67 58.35 -22.05 51.97
N ARG A 68 58.33 -23.24 52.59
CA ARG A 68 57.14 -24.09 52.83
C ARG A 68 56.60 -23.91 54.27
N SER A 69 55.27 -24.01 54.38
CA SER A 69 54.50 -24.80 55.37
C SER A 69 54.37 -24.32 56.83
N ALA A 70 53.14 -24.11 57.29
CA ALA A 70 52.43 -25.00 58.23
C ALA A 70 50.99 -24.55 58.55
N PHE A 71 50.14 -25.55 58.77
CA PHE A 71 48.71 -25.63 59.13
C PHE A 71 48.18 -24.68 60.21
N VAL A 72 46.88 -24.31 60.15
CA VAL A 72 45.83 -24.57 61.18
C VAL A 72 44.42 -24.48 60.52
N VAL A 73 43.54 -25.42 60.88
CA VAL A 73 42.14 -25.64 60.42
C VAL A 73 41.14 -24.88 61.31
N VAL A 74 39.88 -24.68 60.84
CA VAL A 74 38.57 -24.75 61.57
C VAL A 74 37.64 -23.57 61.15
N VAL A 75 36.70 -23.73 60.19
CA VAL A 75 35.32 -24.30 60.25
C VAL A 75 34.23 -23.19 60.16
N LEU A 76 33.12 -23.50 59.46
CA LEU A 76 31.78 -22.87 59.42
C LEU A 76 31.51 -21.65 58.50
N SER A 77 30.95 -21.95 57.31
CA SER A 77 29.69 -21.35 56.82
C SER A 77 29.28 -21.91 55.45
N PHE A 78 28.76 -23.14 55.41
CA PHE A 78 27.91 -23.61 54.31
C PHE A 78 26.47 -23.30 54.69
N LEU A 79 25.91 -22.18 54.22
CA LEU A 79 24.48 -21.88 54.25
C LEU A 79 24.15 -20.84 53.15
N LEU A 80 23.52 -21.35 52.09
CA LEU A 80 22.57 -20.68 51.19
C LEU A 80 22.92 -19.28 50.65
N ALA A 81 23.53 -19.25 49.47
CA ALA A 81 23.14 -18.28 48.45
C ALA A 81 23.04 -19.02 47.13
N ALA A 82 21.88 -19.62 46.88
CA ALA A 82 21.44 -19.85 45.51
C ALA A 82 21.51 -18.47 44.84
N LEU A 83 22.44 -18.29 43.90
CA LEU A 83 22.41 -17.14 43.01
C LEU A 83 21.04 -17.21 42.31
N PRO A 84 20.10 -16.29 42.58
CA PRO A 84 18.96 -16.18 41.70
C PRO A 84 19.57 -15.86 40.34
N CYS A 85 19.33 -16.75 39.39
CA CYS A 85 19.49 -16.47 37.98
C CYS A 85 18.94 -15.05 37.78
N SER A 86 19.84 -14.12 37.43
CA SER A 86 19.48 -12.77 37.03
C SER A 86 18.43 -12.92 35.95
N GLN A 87 17.15 -12.77 36.33
CA GLN A 87 16.08 -12.65 35.37
C GLN A 87 16.48 -11.44 34.52
N PRO A 88 16.59 -11.57 33.18
CA PRO A 88 16.64 -10.37 32.37
C PRO A 88 15.38 -9.60 32.72
N LEU A 89 15.56 -8.36 33.21
CA LEU A 89 14.48 -7.39 33.24
C LEU A 89 14.02 -7.35 31.78
N SER A 90 12.90 -8.00 31.48
CA SER A 90 12.22 -7.81 30.22
C SER A 90 11.75 -6.37 30.27
N ALA A 91 12.62 -5.45 29.85
CA ALA A 91 12.22 -4.11 29.50
C ALA A 91 11.11 -4.32 28.50
N LYS A 92 9.87 -4.09 28.95
CA LYS A 92 8.71 -4.09 28.08
C LYS A 92 9.04 -3.08 27.01
N ALA A 93 9.43 -3.54 25.83
CA ALA A 93 9.76 -2.69 24.71
C ALA A 93 8.54 -1.78 24.52
N GLY A 94 8.71 -0.52 24.93
CA GLY A 94 7.67 0.50 24.85
C GLY A 94 7.55 0.91 23.40
N GLY A 95 7.01 0.02 22.56
CA GLY A 95 6.96 0.24 21.13
C GLY A 95 5.86 1.23 20.76
N ILE A 96 6.12 2.04 19.73
CA ILE A 96 5.10 2.79 19.02
C ILE A 96 4.24 1.79 18.22
N ARG A 97 2.92 1.93 18.28
CA ARG A 97 1.98 1.28 17.38
C ARG A 97 1.28 2.33 16.56
N VAL A 98 1.19 2.13 15.26
CA VAL A 98 0.50 3.01 14.31
C VAL A 98 -0.45 2.15 13.49
N GLU A 99 -1.67 2.65 13.32
CA GLU A 99 -2.69 2.13 12.43
C GLU A 99 -3.14 3.26 11.50
N VAL A 100 -3.26 2.97 10.22
CA VAL A 100 -3.65 3.95 9.20
C VAL A 100 -4.93 3.49 8.54
N ASN A 101 -5.90 4.38 8.43
CA ASN A 101 -7.17 4.14 7.77
C ASN A 101 -7.36 5.18 6.67
N VAL A 102 -7.27 4.69 5.43
CA VAL A 102 -7.41 5.44 4.19
C VAL A 102 -8.47 4.71 3.38
N PRO A 103 -9.49 5.41 2.84
CA PRO A 103 -10.44 4.78 1.93
C PRO A 103 -9.70 4.14 0.76
N LYS A 104 -10.01 2.88 0.44
CA LYS A 104 -9.39 2.21 -0.70
C LYS A 104 -9.74 2.91 -2.02
N GLU A 105 -10.98 3.38 -2.12
CA GLU A 105 -11.50 4.05 -3.30
C GLU A 105 -12.33 5.28 -2.93
N ALA A 106 -12.33 6.29 -3.80
CA ALA A 106 -13.21 7.44 -3.71
C ALA A 106 -13.45 8.06 -5.10
N GLU A 107 -14.57 8.76 -5.27
CA GLU A 107 -14.89 9.40 -6.55
C GLU A 107 -14.22 10.78 -6.70
N VAL A 108 -13.94 11.18 -7.94
CA VAL A 108 -13.52 12.54 -8.27
C VAL A 108 -14.53 13.56 -7.71
N GLY A 109 -14.03 14.64 -7.12
CA GLY A 109 -14.82 15.72 -6.53
C GLY A 109 -15.30 15.45 -5.10
N ALA A 110 -15.19 14.21 -4.60
CA ALA A 110 -15.62 13.85 -3.26
C ALA A 110 -14.71 14.43 -2.16
N THR A 111 -14.92 13.98 -0.92
CA THR A 111 -14.06 14.23 0.23
C THR A 111 -13.62 12.90 0.83
N ALA A 112 -12.37 12.80 1.27
CA ALA A 112 -11.85 11.62 1.96
C ALA A 112 -11.30 12.01 3.34
N GLU A 113 -11.60 11.20 4.35
CA GLU A 113 -11.03 11.33 5.69
C GLU A 113 -9.92 10.29 5.85
N LEU A 114 -8.70 10.73 6.18
CA LEU A 114 -7.57 9.85 6.46
C LEU A 114 -7.29 9.89 7.95
N LYS A 115 -7.31 8.71 8.59
CA LYS A 115 -7.07 8.58 10.03
C LYS A 115 -5.76 7.88 10.29
N CYS A 116 -5.06 8.38 11.29
CA CYS A 116 -3.88 7.74 11.83
C CYS A 116 -4.11 7.61 13.33
N GLU A 117 -4.25 6.38 13.78
CA GLU A 117 -4.38 6.06 15.20
C GLU A 117 -3.03 5.54 15.69
N TRP A 118 -2.59 5.98 16.87
CA TRP A 118 -1.33 5.52 17.43
C TRP A 118 -1.37 5.34 18.93
N THR A 119 -0.50 4.47 19.42
CA THR A 119 -0.20 4.31 20.84
C THR A 119 1.30 4.42 21.03
N ILE A 120 1.73 5.30 21.92
CA ILE A 120 3.15 5.54 22.22
C ILE A 120 3.40 5.34 23.72
N ASN A 121 4.63 4.98 24.07
CA ASN A 121 5.11 5.03 25.44
C ASN A 121 6.12 6.20 25.56
N GLY A 122 5.64 7.37 25.94
CA GLY A 122 6.45 8.59 26.02
C GLY A 122 5.68 9.83 25.53
N THR A 123 6.42 10.88 25.23
CA THR A 123 5.88 12.14 24.70
C THR A 123 5.88 12.12 23.18
N LEU A 124 4.79 12.57 22.56
CA LEU A 124 4.68 12.72 21.11
C LEU A 124 5.58 13.88 20.64
N TYR A 125 6.49 13.62 19.71
CA TYR A 125 7.27 14.66 19.04
C TYR A 125 6.55 15.17 17.79
N SER A 126 6.12 14.27 16.91
CA SER A 126 5.42 14.67 15.69
C SER A 126 4.55 13.59 15.08
N VAL A 127 3.51 14.01 14.36
CA VAL A 127 2.74 13.18 13.42
C VAL A 127 2.86 13.80 12.04
N LYS A 128 3.23 13.03 11.03
CA LYS A 128 3.40 13.53 9.66
C LYS A 128 2.66 12.64 8.68
N TRP A 129 2.12 13.28 7.64
CA TRP A 129 1.56 12.58 6.49
C TRP A 129 2.34 12.87 5.23
N TYR A 130 2.53 11.80 4.46
CA TYR A 130 3.16 11.83 3.15
C TYR A 130 2.21 11.25 2.11
N LYS A 131 2.25 11.79 0.90
CA LYS A 131 1.67 11.19 -0.31
C LYS A 131 2.81 10.93 -1.28
N ASP A 132 2.99 9.67 -1.67
CA ASP A 132 4.06 9.25 -2.58
C ASP A 132 5.42 9.81 -2.13
N ASP A 133 5.73 9.62 -0.84
CA ASP A 133 6.93 10.09 -0.14
C ASP A 133 7.15 11.61 -0.03
N HIS A 134 6.18 12.42 -0.42
CA HIS A 134 6.22 13.88 -0.22
C HIS A 134 5.37 14.30 0.98
N GLU A 135 6.00 14.95 1.96
CA GLU A 135 5.31 15.49 3.15
C GLU A 135 4.32 16.55 2.71
N PHE A 136 3.07 16.44 3.16
CA PHE A 136 2.03 17.44 2.88
C PHE A 136 1.36 17.97 4.14
N PHE A 137 1.52 17.27 5.27
CA PHE A 137 0.96 17.67 6.56
C PHE A 137 1.87 17.24 7.70
N ARG A 138 1.99 18.11 8.70
CA ARG A 138 2.75 17.86 9.92
C ARG A 138 2.06 18.48 11.13
N TYR A 139 1.95 17.70 12.20
CA TYR A 139 1.54 18.12 13.52
C TYR A 139 2.70 17.98 14.50
N VAL A 140 3.02 19.06 15.22
CA VAL A 140 4.02 19.11 16.29
C VAL A 140 3.39 19.81 17.50
N PRO A 141 3.16 19.12 18.64
CA PRO A 141 2.45 19.68 19.80
C PRO A 141 3.01 21.01 20.32
N ASP A 142 4.34 21.15 20.30
CA ASP A 142 5.08 22.28 20.85
C ASP A 142 5.24 23.46 19.88
N ASN A 143 4.89 23.29 18.61
CA ASN A 143 5.00 24.36 17.62
C ASN A 143 3.80 25.32 17.71
N THR A 144 4.06 26.58 17.32
CA THR A 144 3.02 27.58 17.07
C THR A 144 3.16 28.11 15.64
N PRO A 145 2.29 27.73 14.69
CA PRO A 145 1.14 26.83 14.83
C PRO A 145 1.56 25.35 14.95
N ARG A 146 0.74 24.55 15.65
CA ARG A 146 0.96 23.10 15.79
C ARG A 146 0.87 22.36 14.46
N ILE A 147 -0.03 22.81 13.59
CA ILE A 147 -0.25 22.24 12.25
C ILE A 147 0.52 23.06 11.22
N GLN A 148 1.26 22.35 10.38
CA GLN A 148 1.96 22.87 9.22
C GLN A 148 1.52 22.05 8.00
N THR A 149 1.31 22.73 6.87
CA THR A 149 0.89 22.10 5.61
C THR A 149 1.87 22.47 4.50
N PHE A 150 2.09 21.53 3.59
CA PHE A 150 2.98 21.69 2.46
C PHE A 150 2.22 21.38 1.16
N PRO A 151 2.39 22.18 0.10
CA PRO A 151 1.74 21.92 -1.17
C PRO A 151 2.17 20.57 -1.75
N GLN A 152 1.21 19.73 -2.10
CA GLN A 152 1.44 18.47 -2.79
C GLN A 152 0.37 18.27 -3.88
N GLN A 153 0.77 17.77 -5.04
CA GLN A 153 -0.13 17.63 -6.19
C GLN A 153 -1.30 16.69 -5.85
N GLY A 154 -2.53 17.13 -6.14
CA GLY A 154 -3.74 16.35 -5.87
C GLY A 154 -4.14 16.31 -4.40
N VAL A 155 -3.45 17.03 -3.50
CA VAL A 155 -3.78 17.08 -2.07
C VAL A 155 -4.37 18.45 -1.74
N TYR A 156 -5.67 18.49 -1.46
CA TYR A 156 -6.37 19.70 -1.02
C TYR A 156 -6.99 19.50 0.37
N LEU A 157 -6.29 19.99 1.39
CA LEU A 157 -6.72 19.86 2.78
C LEU A 157 -7.86 20.81 3.13
N ASP A 158 -8.84 20.32 3.89
CA ASP A 158 -9.87 21.16 4.50
C ASP A 158 -9.24 22.11 5.54
N ARG A 159 -9.59 23.39 5.52
CA ARG A 159 -8.98 24.39 6.43
C ARG A 159 -9.44 24.30 7.89
N LYS A 160 -10.56 23.64 8.16
CA LYS A 160 -11.23 23.62 9.46
C LYS A 160 -11.28 22.24 10.11
N ALA A 161 -11.06 21.18 9.33
CA ALA A 161 -11.29 19.80 9.75
C ALA A 161 -10.03 18.94 9.67
N ASN A 162 -8.94 19.41 10.29
CA ASN A 162 -7.72 18.61 10.51
C ASN A 162 -7.33 18.66 11.99
N SER A 163 -6.93 17.51 12.52
CA SER A 163 -6.42 17.32 13.88
C SER A 163 -5.05 16.63 13.82
N GLU A 164 -4.52 16.26 14.98
CA GLU A 164 -3.32 15.43 15.03
C GLU A 164 -3.53 14.06 14.36
N ASN A 165 -4.72 13.45 14.53
CA ASN A 165 -5.00 12.06 14.15
C ASN A 165 -5.90 11.89 12.93
N SER A 166 -6.54 12.95 12.44
CA SER A 166 -7.42 12.90 11.28
C SER A 166 -7.19 14.11 10.39
N ILE A 167 -7.09 13.87 9.08
CA ILE A 167 -7.03 14.92 8.06
C ILE A 167 -8.13 14.69 7.04
N ARG A 168 -8.71 15.78 6.54
CA ARG A 168 -9.75 15.72 5.52
C ARG A 168 -9.27 16.29 4.19
N LEU A 169 -9.21 15.44 3.18
CA LEU A 169 -9.01 15.82 1.79
C LEU A 169 -10.35 16.23 1.18
N THR A 170 -10.33 17.27 0.35
CA THR A 170 -11.49 17.82 -0.35
C THR A 170 -11.19 17.91 -1.84
N GLN A 171 -12.24 17.99 -2.67
CA GLN A 171 -12.10 18.17 -4.12
C GLN A 171 -11.14 17.14 -4.73
N LEU A 172 -11.39 15.84 -4.44
CA LEU A 172 -10.47 14.79 -4.89
C LEU A 172 -10.33 14.83 -6.42
N THR A 173 -9.14 14.56 -6.90
CA THR A 173 -8.82 14.49 -8.34
C THR A 173 -8.16 13.15 -8.62
N LEU A 174 -8.00 12.78 -9.88
CA LEU A 174 -7.25 11.56 -10.22
C LEU A 174 -5.82 11.57 -9.64
N ASN A 175 -5.20 12.76 -9.54
CA ASN A 175 -3.87 12.95 -8.94
C ASN A 175 -3.86 12.79 -7.41
N THR A 176 -5.02 12.76 -6.77
CA THR A 176 -5.16 12.43 -5.35
C THR A 176 -4.87 10.95 -5.10
N SER A 177 -5.00 10.09 -6.11
CA SER A 177 -4.60 8.69 -6.00
C SER A 177 -3.12 8.55 -5.65
N GLY A 178 -2.77 7.57 -4.83
CA GLY A 178 -1.39 7.31 -4.43
C GLY A 178 -1.28 6.59 -3.11
N GLN A 179 -0.04 6.38 -2.66
CA GLN A 179 0.25 5.80 -1.35
C GLN A 179 0.32 6.91 -0.31
N TYR A 180 -0.46 6.75 0.75
CA TYR A 180 -0.47 7.64 1.90
C TYR A 180 0.26 6.96 3.06
N LYS A 181 1.17 7.70 3.70
CA LYS A 181 1.98 7.23 4.84
C LYS A 181 1.75 8.14 6.03
N CYS A 182 1.36 7.57 7.17
CA CYS A 182 1.38 8.26 8.44
C CYS A 182 2.61 7.84 9.25
N GLU A 183 3.43 8.80 9.67
CA GLU A 183 4.62 8.62 10.49
C GLU A 183 4.41 9.28 11.86
N VAL A 184 4.70 8.55 12.93
CA VAL A 184 4.61 9.00 14.32
C VAL A 184 5.97 8.86 14.98
N SER A 185 6.44 9.95 15.60
CA SER A 185 7.73 10.02 16.30
C SER A 185 7.55 10.45 17.75
N THR A 186 8.32 9.87 18.66
CA THR A 186 8.40 10.28 20.07
C THR A 186 9.59 11.19 20.35
N GLU A 187 9.53 11.86 21.50
CA GLU A 187 10.63 12.69 22.01
C GLU A 187 11.70 11.85 22.73
N GLY A 188 12.77 12.50 23.18
CA GLY A 188 13.81 11.88 24.00
C GLY A 188 13.23 11.28 25.30
N PRO A 189 13.84 10.19 25.81
CA PRO A 189 15.16 9.66 25.44
C PRO A 189 15.16 8.62 24.32
N SER A 190 13.99 8.08 23.90
CA SER A 190 13.97 6.97 22.94
C SER A 190 13.96 7.41 21.48
N PHE A 191 13.41 8.58 21.16
CA PHE A 191 13.33 9.14 19.79
C PHE A 191 12.82 8.11 18.75
N ASP A 192 11.88 7.26 19.17
CA ASP A 192 11.36 6.19 18.34
C ASP A 192 10.52 6.80 17.20
N THR A 193 10.53 6.15 16.03
CA THR A 193 9.68 6.52 14.90
C THR A 193 9.07 5.26 14.28
N THR A 194 7.79 5.30 13.96
CA THR A 194 7.08 4.20 13.29
C THR A 194 6.04 4.76 12.33
N TYR A 195 5.77 4.04 11.25
CA TYR A 195 4.78 4.45 10.26
C TYR A 195 3.94 3.29 9.74
N ARG A 196 2.83 3.62 9.10
CA ARG A 196 2.03 2.71 8.26
C ARG A 196 1.60 3.40 6.98
N THR A 197 1.36 2.58 5.96
CA THR A 197 0.94 3.03 4.63
C THR A 197 -0.39 2.42 4.23
N ALA A 198 -1.14 3.14 3.41
CA ALA A 198 -2.33 2.65 2.73
C ALA A 198 -2.51 3.38 1.40
N ASN A 199 -3.10 2.71 0.42
CA ASN A 199 -3.34 3.28 -0.90
C ASN A 199 -4.77 3.84 -1.00
N LEU A 200 -4.90 4.97 -1.69
CA LEU A 200 -6.17 5.52 -2.14
C LEU A 200 -6.18 5.55 -3.66
N THR A 201 -7.23 5.01 -4.26
CA THR A 201 -7.51 5.10 -5.70
C THR A 201 -8.69 6.04 -5.92
N VAL A 202 -8.51 7.09 -6.71
CA VAL A 202 -9.61 7.97 -7.10
C VAL A 202 -10.15 7.57 -8.46
N ILE A 203 -11.43 7.23 -8.48
CA ILE A 203 -12.15 6.77 -9.67
C ILE A 203 -13.01 7.88 -10.27
N ALA A 204 -13.23 7.80 -11.58
CA ALA A 204 -14.16 8.66 -12.30
C ALA A 204 -15.26 7.79 -12.89
N VAL A 205 -16.46 7.91 -12.32
CA VAL A 205 -17.65 7.21 -12.82
C VAL A 205 -18.19 7.96 -14.04
N PRO A 206 -18.59 7.25 -15.11
CA PRO A 206 -19.16 7.90 -16.29
C PRO A 206 -20.49 8.61 -15.95
N GLU A 207 -20.69 9.82 -16.51
CA GLU A 207 -21.87 10.65 -16.23
C GLU A 207 -23.19 10.01 -16.68
N ARG A 208 -23.15 9.17 -17.72
CA ARG A 208 -24.29 8.43 -18.25
C ARG A 208 -23.85 7.09 -18.84
N GLY A 209 -24.83 6.23 -19.07
CA GLY A 209 -24.62 4.92 -19.69
C GLY A 209 -24.09 5.02 -21.13
N PRO A 210 -23.60 3.90 -21.69
CA PRO A 210 -23.10 3.89 -23.06
C PRO A 210 -24.23 4.11 -24.07
N GLU A 211 -23.88 4.68 -25.21
CA GLU A 211 -24.82 5.02 -26.28
C GLU A 211 -24.55 4.21 -27.53
N ILE A 212 -25.62 3.63 -28.10
CA ILE A 212 -25.58 2.90 -29.35
C ILE A 212 -25.93 3.84 -30.51
N THR A 213 -25.13 3.79 -31.57
CA THR A 213 -25.32 4.55 -32.82
C THR A 213 -25.12 3.64 -34.03
N GLY A 214 -25.66 4.01 -35.19
CA GLY A 214 -25.49 3.27 -36.45
C GLY A 214 -26.56 2.21 -36.75
N LEU A 215 -27.50 1.98 -35.84
CA LEU A 215 -28.64 1.11 -36.08
C LEU A 215 -29.69 1.78 -36.97
N ALA A 216 -30.16 1.06 -37.99
CA ALA A 216 -31.33 1.39 -38.77
C ALA A 216 -32.58 0.76 -38.14
N SER A 217 -33.76 1.31 -38.41
CA SER A 217 -35.02 0.74 -37.91
C SER A 217 -35.39 -0.59 -38.57
N HIS A 218 -34.83 -0.86 -39.75
CA HIS A 218 -35.07 -2.07 -40.53
C HIS A 218 -33.82 -2.50 -41.29
N TYR A 219 -33.66 -3.82 -41.47
CA TYR A 219 -32.61 -4.42 -42.27
C TYR A 219 -33.19 -5.47 -43.22
N ALA A 220 -32.69 -5.51 -44.45
CA ALA A 220 -33.02 -6.55 -45.40
C ALA A 220 -32.31 -7.87 -45.05
N VAL A 221 -32.85 -8.98 -45.55
CA VAL A 221 -32.24 -10.30 -45.40
C VAL A 221 -30.85 -10.32 -46.04
N GLY A 222 -29.86 -10.82 -45.33
CA GLY A 222 -28.46 -10.82 -45.76
C GLY A 222 -27.76 -9.46 -45.67
N GLU A 223 -28.43 -8.41 -45.18
CA GLU A 223 -27.81 -7.11 -44.93
C GLU A 223 -26.99 -7.14 -43.63
N ASN A 224 -25.77 -6.58 -43.69
CA ASN A 224 -24.89 -6.52 -42.54
C ASN A 224 -25.31 -5.39 -41.60
N VAL A 225 -25.51 -5.72 -40.32
CA VAL A 225 -25.76 -4.73 -39.27
C VAL A 225 -24.43 -4.21 -38.73
N THR A 226 -24.25 -2.89 -38.71
CA THR A 226 -23.09 -2.23 -38.12
C THR A 226 -23.56 -1.21 -37.10
N ALA A 227 -23.16 -1.39 -35.84
CA ALA A 227 -23.46 -0.46 -34.77
C ALA A 227 -22.20 -0.13 -33.98
N ASN A 228 -22.18 1.05 -33.39
CA ASN A 228 -21.12 1.51 -32.51
C ASN A 228 -21.70 1.81 -31.12
N CYS A 229 -21.07 1.26 -30.09
CA CYS A 229 -21.39 1.54 -28.71
C CYS A 229 -20.27 2.37 -28.11
N THR A 230 -20.61 3.56 -27.65
CA THR A 230 -19.65 4.51 -27.09
C THR A 230 -19.95 4.68 -25.60
N ALA A 231 -18.98 4.31 -24.75
CA ALA A 231 -19.06 4.56 -23.32
C ALA A 231 -18.52 5.96 -22.97
N TRP A 232 -19.08 6.57 -21.94
CA TRP A 232 -18.57 7.82 -21.40
C TRP A 232 -17.20 7.63 -20.76
N PRO A 233 -16.33 8.67 -20.78
CA PRO A 233 -15.03 8.59 -20.14
C PRO A 233 -15.13 8.18 -18.67
N SER A 234 -14.31 7.22 -18.27
CA SER A 234 -14.27 6.70 -16.91
C SER A 234 -12.84 6.35 -16.52
N VAL A 235 -12.59 6.31 -15.21
CA VAL A 235 -11.35 5.78 -14.61
C VAL A 235 -11.75 4.77 -13.53
N PRO A 236 -11.35 3.48 -13.65
CA PRO A 236 -10.60 2.89 -14.75
C PRO A 236 -11.41 2.87 -16.06
N LYS A 237 -10.72 2.63 -17.18
CA LYS A 237 -11.34 2.59 -18.52
C LYS A 237 -12.41 1.48 -18.54
N ALA A 238 -13.64 1.84 -18.86
CA ALA A 238 -14.73 0.88 -18.96
C ALA A 238 -14.50 -0.13 -20.09
N LYS A 239 -14.86 -1.38 -19.80
CA LYS A 239 -15.02 -2.45 -20.79
C LYS A 239 -16.47 -2.44 -21.28
N ILE A 240 -16.62 -2.58 -22.59
CA ILE A 240 -17.92 -2.54 -23.26
C ILE A 240 -18.38 -3.97 -23.53
N TYR A 241 -19.62 -4.27 -23.18
CA TYR A 241 -20.27 -5.56 -23.40
C TYR A 241 -21.53 -5.34 -24.22
N TRP A 242 -21.69 -6.16 -25.25
CA TRP A 242 -22.87 -6.16 -26.10
C TRP A 242 -23.77 -7.35 -25.77
N THR A 243 -25.07 -7.13 -25.91
CA THR A 243 -26.08 -8.19 -25.91
C THR A 243 -27.00 -8.02 -27.10
N VAL A 244 -27.43 -9.14 -27.66
CA VAL A 244 -28.44 -9.18 -28.73
C VAL A 244 -29.53 -10.12 -28.24
N ASN A 245 -30.76 -9.61 -28.10
CA ASN A 245 -31.87 -10.35 -27.50
C ASN A 245 -31.51 -10.99 -26.15
N ASP A 246 -30.82 -10.21 -25.30
CA ASP A 246 -30.34 -10.59 -23.97
C ASP A 246 -29.26 -11.69 -23.91
N ASP A 247 -28.81 -12.21 -25.05
CA ASP A 247 -27.66 -13.10 -25.12
C ASP A 247 -26.35 -12.31 -25.21
N LEU A 248 -25.42 -12.61 -24.28
CA LEU A 248 -24.09 -12.01 -24.23
C LEU A 248 -23.30 -12.37 -25.47
N THR A 249 -22.98 -11.36 -26.28
CA THR A 249 -22.06 -11.53 -27.40
C THR A 249 -20.66 -11.33 -26.84
N GLN A 250 -19.98 -12.44 -26.52
CA GLN A 250 -18.58 -12.39 -26.04
C GLN A 250 -17.66 -11.89 -27.16
N LEU A 251 -17.48 -10.59 -27.43
CA LEU A 251 -16.38 -10.16 -28.30
C LEU A 251 -15.78 -8.78 -27.97
N LEU A 252 -14.48 -8.86 -27.68
CA LEU A 252 -13.48 -7.82 -27.93
C LEU A 252 -13.46 -7.51 -29.44
N GLY A 253 -13.92 -6.32 -29.84
CA GLY A 253 -13.60 -5.73 -31.14
C GLY A 253 -14.25 -6.36 -32.39
N SER A 254 -15.28 -5.67 -32.89
CA SER A 254 -15.78 -5.70 -34.28
C SER A 254 -16.45 -6.97 -34.81
N ALA A 255 -17.53 -6.73 -35.56
CA ALA A 255 -18.91 -6.99 -35.13
C ALA A 255 -19.92 -7.63 -36.15
N MET A 256 -19.56 -8.13 -37.36
CA MET A 256 -20.49 -8.58 -38.44
C MET A 256 -21.44 -9.78 -38.12
N TYR A 257 -22.75 -9.50 -38.09
CA TYR A 257 -23.86 -10.46 -38.03
C TYR A 257 -24.41 -10.72 -39.45
N SER A 258 -24.74 -11.98 -39.78
CA SER A 258 -25.54 -12.37 -40.96
C SER A 258 -26.79 -13.14 -40.53
N TRP A 259 -27.94 -12.79 -41.09
CA TRP A 259 -29.25 -13.31 -40.68
C TRP A 259 -29.87 -14.19 -41.78
N ASP A 260 -30.34 -15.38 -41.40
CA ASP A 260 -31.16 -16.26 -42.25
C ASP A 260 -32.62 -16.16 -41.80
N THR A 261 -33.34 -15.16 -42.31
CA THR A 261 -34.80 -15.04 -42.16
C THR A 261 -35.39 -14.69 -43.52
N ASP A 262 -36.52 -15.27 -43.93
CA ASP A 262 -37.17 -14.93 -45.23
C ASP A 262 -37.92 -13.57 -45.19
N GLU A 263 -37.81 -12.82 -44.10
CA GLU A 263 -38.55 -11.57 -43.84
C GLU A 263 -37.64 -10.49 -43.23
N PRO A 264 -37.93 -9.19 -43.46
CA PRO A 264 -37.12 -8.07 -42.96
C PRO A 264 -37.18 -7.94 -41.43
N ILE A 265 -36.07 -7.51 -40.83
CA ILE A 265 -35.89 -7.41 -39.37
C ILE A 265 -36.29 -6.00 -38.91
N GLU A 266 -37.08 -5.93 -37.83
CA GLU A 266 -37.42 -4.69 -37.11
C GLU A 266 -36.50 -4.53 -35.89
N VAL A 267 -35.81 -3.39 -35.79
CA VAL A 267 -34.98 -3.05 -34.61
C VAL A 267 -35.83 -2.28 -33.61
N LEU A 268 -35.88 -2.76 -32.37
CA LEU A 268 -36.59 -2.14 -31.25
C LEU A 268 -35.66 -1.34 -30.33
#